data_AF-A0A533S9W9-F1
#
_entry.id   AF-A0A533S9W9-F1
#
_cell.length_a   1.000
_cell.length_b   1.000
_cell.length_c   1.000
_cell.angle_alpha   90.00
_cell.angle_beta   90.00
_cell.angle_gamma   90.00
#
_symmetry.space_group_name_H-M   'P 1'
#
loop_
_entity.id
_entity.type
_entity.pdbx_description
1 polymer ?
#
loop_
_entity_poly.entity_id
_entity_poly.type
_entity_poly.pdbx_seq_one_letter_code
_entity_poly.pdbx_strand_id
1 'polypeptide(L)'
;MSKFFQRHKVNNLIVFTVVALTLVFAFPIYKIVRWKMYIWLPDYISQNWHKSEKVQGIKHIMFIFVDHYEPGTGDKGVKVNREWLANYKALADKHRDSYGRKPQHTWFYAYDHHNGGVMSDLSRAVYAGYGEIEFHWHHGHDTNESFKRELGEGIKWFNHYGALIDTSGKVSFGFIHGNWALDNSGEQKHCGVNREMDILKKAGCYADFTFPAFGNSSQPSKVNSIYYALDDDRNKSYDAGMDAKVGVKNSKDLLIFEGPLSFAEYGAVELDPYPNQKKMSLSSFS
;
A
#
# COMPACT_ATOMS: atom_id res chain seq x y z
N MET A 1 -20.26 -27.75 -57.97
CA MET A 1 -20.62 -27.82 -56.53
C MET A 1 -19.43 -27.78 -55.57
N SER A 2 -18.29 -28.44 -55.83
CA SER A 2 -17.17 -28.51 -54.86
C SER A 2 -16.45 -27.17 -54.59
N LYS A 3 -16.23 -26.33 -55.61
CA LYS A 3 -15.56 -25.01 -55.44
C LYS A 3 -16.33 -24.05 -54.52
N PHE A 4 -17.67 -24.12 -54.49
CA PHE A 4 -18.51 -23.26 -53.65
C PHE A 4 -18.43 -23.64 -52.17
N PHE A 5 -18.52 -24.94 -51.86
CA PHE A 5 -18.33 -25.46 -50.50
C PHE A 5 -16.92 -25.23 -49.96
N GLN A 6 -15.91 -25.33 -50.82
CA GLN A 6 -14.51 -25.06 -50.45
C GLN A 6 -14.30 -23.57 -50.12
N ARG A 7 -14.91 -22.65 -50.89
CA ARG A 7 -14.88 -21.20 -50.62
C ARG A 7 -15.58 -20.83 -49.31
N HIS A 8 -16.73 -21.44 -49.01
CA HIS A 8 -17.43 -21.23 -47.74
C HIS A 8 -16.65 -21.74 -46.54
N LYS A 9 -16.00 -22.92 -46.63
CA LYS A 9 -15.14 -23.44 -45.56
C LYS A 9 -13.91 -22.56 -45.31
N VAL A 10 -13.28 -22.06 -46.37
CA VAL A 10 -12.14 -21.13 -46.27
C VAL A 10 -12.57 -19.79 -45.65
N ASN A 11 -13.72 -19.24 -46.05
CA ASN A 11 -14.26 -18.02 -45.45
C ASN A 11 -14.58 -18.18 -43.96
N ASN A 12 -15.18 -19.31 -43.56
CA ASN A 12 -15.47 -19.58 -42.14
C ASN A 12 -14.18 -19.76 -41.32
N LEU A 13 -13.15 -20.38 -41.88
CA LEU A 13 -11.85 -20.53 -41.21
C LEU A 13 -11.14 -19.17 -41.04
N ILE A 14 -11.19 -18.31 -42.06
CA ILE A 14 -10.65 -16.94 -41.98
C ILE A 14 -11.39 -16.14 -40.91
N VAL A 15 -12.73 -16.16 -40.92
CA VAL A 15 -13.55 -15.48 -39.90
C VAL A 15 -13.21 -15.99 -38.49
N PHE A 16 -13.14 -17.32 -38.31
CA PHE A 16 -12.78 -17.90 -37.01
C PHE A 16 -11.38 -17.49 -36.56
N THR A 17 -10.40 -17.47 -37.48
CA THR A 17 -9.03 -17.06 -37.20
C THR A 17 -8.97 -15.57 -36.82
N VAL A 18 -9.68 -14.71 -37.54
CA VAL A 18 -9.74 -13.27 -37.25
C VAL A 18 -10.41 -13.04 -35.90
N VAL A 19 -11.53 -13.71 -35.60
CA VAL A 19 -12.20 -13.61 -34.28
C VAL A 19 -11.29 -14.12 -33.16
N ALA A 20 -10.63 -15.28 -33.35
CA ALA A 20 -9.71 -15.83 -32.37
C ALA A 20 -8.53 -14.88 -32.10
N LEU A 21 -7.89 -14.35 -33.15
CA LEU A 21 -6.83 -13.36 -33.02
C LEU A 21 -7.33 -12.08 -32.35
N THR A 22 -8.53 -11.61 -32.70
CA THR A 22 -9.14 -10.44 -32.08
C THR A 22 -9.33 -10.65 -30.59
N LEU A 23 -9.84 -11.81 -30.16
CA LEU A 23 -10.00 -12.13 -28.73
C LEU A 23 -8.65 -12.28 -28.01
N VAL A 24 -7.65 -12.88 -28.65
CA VAL A 24 -6.29 -13.03 -28.12
C VAL A 24 -5.64 -11.69 -27.82
N PHE A 25 -5.89 -10.65 -28.64
CA PHE A 25 -5.34 -9.31 -28.39
C PHE A 25 -6.27 -8.41 -27.58
N ALA A 26 -7.59 -8.49 -27.79
CA ALA A 26 -8.56 -7.64 -27.11
C ALA A 26 -8.65 -7.94 -25.61
N PHE A 27 -8.54 -9.20 -25.20
CA PHE A 27 -8.65 -9.57 -23.78
C PHE A 27 -7.49 -9.04 -22.92
N PRO A 28 -6.20 -9.22 -23.30
CA PRO A 28 -5.08 -8.60 -22.59
C PRO A 28 -5.15 -7.06 -22.58
N ILE A 29 -5.49 -6.44 -23.72
CA ILE A 29 -5.65 -4.98 -23.80
C ILE A 29 -6.75 -4.50 -22.84
N TYR A 30 -7.89 -5.19 -22.82
CA TYR A 30 -8.96 -4.92 -21.89
C TYR A 30 -8.47 -4.99 -20.44
N LYS A 31 -7.72 -6.04 -20.05
CA LYS A 31 -7.17 -6.16 -18.69
C LYS A 31 -6.18 -5.03 -18.37
N ILE A 32 -5.30 -4.67 -19.31
CA ILE A 32 -4.34 -3.57 -19.16
C ILE A 32 -5.07 -2.25 -18.89
N VAL A 33 -6.13 -1.95 -19.65
CA VAL A 33 -6.91 -0.73 -19.47
C VAL A 33 -7.75 -0.79 -18.19
N ARG A 34 -8.47 -1.89 -17.97
CA ARG A 34 -9.40 -2.10 -16.84
C ARG A 34 -8.69 -2.03 -15.49
N TRP A 35 -7.46 -2.50 -15.41
CA TRP A 35 -6.64 -2.52 -14.20
C TRP A 35 -5.55 -1.45 -14.20
N LYS A 36 -5.63 -0.49 -15.14
CA LYS A 36 -4.69 0.63 -15.29
C LYS A 36 -3.22 0.19 -15.30
N MET A 37 -2.96 -1.00 -15.85
CA MET A 37 -1.62 -1.60 -15.87
C MET A 37 -0.67 -0.77 -16.73
N TYR A 38 -1.18 0.01 -17.68
CA TYR A 38 -0.40 0.94 -18.46
C TYR A 38 0.38 1.98 -17.62
N ILE A 39 0.00 2.20 -16.36
CA ILE A 39 0.72 3.09 -15.42
C ILE A 39 2.04 2.44 -14.96
N TRP A 40 1.99 1.20 -14.49
CA TRP A 40 3.11 0.54 -13.81
C TRP A 40 3.84 -0.53 -14.63
N LEU A 41 3.17 -1.08 -15.65
CA LEU A 41 3.69 -2.19 -16.45
C LEU A 41 5.02 -1.86 -17.15
N PRO A 42 5.23 -0.64 -17.69
CA PRO A 42 6.52 -0.28 -18.26
C PRO A 42 7.68 -0.43 -17.28
N ASP A 43 7.55 0.09 -16.06
CA ASP A 43 8.58 0.01 -15.03
C ASP A 43 8.78 -1.43 -14.56
N TYR A 44 7.69 -2.17 -14.31
CA TYR A 44 7.74 -3.59 -13.95
C TYR A 44 8.51 -4.44 -14.98
N ILE A 45 8.27 -4.23 -16.28
CA ILE A 45 9.00 -4.95 -17.33
C ILE A 45 10.47 -4.55 -17.33
N SER A 46 10.77 -3.25 -17.15
CA SER A 46 12.14 -2.74 -17.12
C SER A 46 12.98 -3.37 -16.01
N GLN A 47 12.38 -3.60 -14.83
CA GLN A 47 13.04 -4.20 -13.67
C GLN A 47 13.50 -5.64 -13.92
N ASN A 48 12.78 -6.40 -14.76
CA ASN A 48 13.19 -7.76 -15.13
C ASN A 48 14.48 -7.79 -15.97
N TRP A 49 14.91 -6.65 -16.49
CA TRP A 49 16.19 -6.52 -17.20
C TRP A 49 17.37 -6.26 -16.26
N HIS A 50 17.11 -5.84 -15.01
CA HIS A 50 18.15 -5.60 -14.02
C HIS A 50 18.59 -6.93 -13.38
N LYS A 51 19.90 -7.13 -13.33
CA LYS A 51 20.47 -8.30 -12.62
C LYS A 51 20.36 -8.05 -11.11
N SER A 52 19.77 -9.00 -10.39
CA SER A 52 19.83 -8.99 -8.92
C SER A 52 21.28 -9.01 -8.45
N GLU A 53 21.58 -8.20 -7.44
CA GLU A 53 22.90 -8.18 -6.83
C GLU A 53 23.23 -9.55 -6.23
N LYS A 54 24.43 -10.06 -6.55
CA LYS A 54 24.94 -11.29 -5.95
C LYS A 54 25.62 -10.94 -4.63
N VAL A 55 24.93 -11.19 -3.54
CA VAL A 55 25.48 -10.99 -2.19
C VAL A 55 26.24 -12.25 -1.77
N GLN A 56 27.48 -12.10 -1.29
CA GLN A 56 28.24 -13.17 -0.64
C GLN A 56 28.02 -13.12 0.88
N GLY A 57 27.90 -14.28 1.53
CA GLY A 57 27.72 -14.38 2.98
C GLY A 57 26.26 -14.55 3.43
N ILE A 58 25.96 -14.17 4.67
CA ILE A 58 24.64 -14.33 5.28
C ILE A 58 23.64 -13.38 4.61
N LYS A 59 22.56 -13.96 4.09
CA LYS A 59 21.42 -13.21 3.57
C LYS A 59 20.41 -13.00 4.71
N HIS A 60 20.21 -11.75 5.11
CA HIS A 60 19.11 -11.38 6.00
C HIS A 60 17.83 -11.23 5.17
N ILE A 61 16.75 -11.87 5.62
CA ILE A 61 15.43 -11.74 5.03
C ILE A 61 14.59 -10.96 6.03
N MET A 62 14.06 -9.82 5.59
CA MET A 62 13.11 -9.03 6.36
C MET A 62 11.74 -9.22 5.75
N PHE A 63 10.79 -9.65 6.58
CA PHE A 63 9.39 -9.74 6.18
C PHE A 63 8.65 -8.59 6.85
N ILE A 64 8.09 -7.70 6.03
CA ILE A 64 7.29 -6.56 6.48
C ILE A 64 5.88 -6.80 5.98
N PHE A 65 4.93 -6.75 6.90
CA PHE A 65 3.51 -6.78 6.60
C PHE A 65 2.93 -5.43 6.97
N VAL A 66 2.15 -4.89 6.06
CA VAL A 66 1.53 -3.57 6.17
C VAL A 66 0.05 -3.78 5.92
N ASP A 67 -0.77 -3.42 6.90
CA ASP A 67 -2.23 -3.47 6.81
C ASP A 67 -2.89 -2.25 7.42
N HIS A 68 -4.10 -1.94 6.95
CA HIS A 68 -4.99 -1.00 7.63
C HIS A 68 -5.57 -1.68 8.87
N TYR A 69 -5.06 -1.33 10.05
CA TYR A 69 -5.54 -1.93 11.29
C TYR A 69 -6.79 -1.21 11.80
N GLU A 70 -7.94 -1.75 11.42
CA GLU A 70 -9.26 -1.15 11.56
C GLU A 70 -10.23 -1.99 12.43
N PRO A 71 -9.98 -2.17 13.74
CA PRO A 71 -10.86 -2.99 14.58
C PRO A 71 -12.26 -2.37 14.78
N GLY A 72 -12.43 -1.09 14.44
CA GLY A 72 -13.68 -0.34 14.54
C GLY A 72 -13.78 0.55 15.78
N THR A 73 -14.96 1.14 15.96
CA THR A 73 -15.25 2.12 17.02
C THR A 73 -15.97 1.50 18.21
N GLY A 74 -15.97 2.22 19.35
CA GLY A 74 -16.67 1.83 20.58
C GLY A 74 -16.25 0.47 21.17
N ASP A 75 -17.11 -0.09 22.01
CA ASP A 75 -16.85 -1.36 22.71
C ASP A 75 -16.70 -2.55 21.77
N LYS A 76 -17.39 -2.51 20.62
CA LYS A 76 -17.25 -3.54 19.58
C LYS A 76 -15.82 -3.57 19.05
N GLY A 77 -15.23 -2.41 18.75
CA GLY A 77 -13.84 -2.35 18.29
C GLY A 77 -12.84 -2.81 19.34
N VAL A 78 -13.07 -2.46 20.61
CA VAL A 78 -12.25 -2.97 21.72
C VAL A 78 -12.31 -4.49 21.82
N LYS A 79 -13.49 -5.09 21.69
CA LYS A 79 -13.65 -6.55 21.72
C LYS A 79 -12.89 -7.23 20.57
N VAL A 80 -13.07 -6.76 19.34
CA VAL A 80 -12.39 -7.28 18.15
C VAL A 80 -10.86 -7.18 18.31
N ASN A 81 -10.37 -6.02 18.76
CA ASN A 81 -8.95 -5.80 19.04
C ASN A 81 -8.39 -6.79 20.07
N ARG A 82 -9.09 -7.00 21.20
CA ARG A 82 -8.63 -7.92 22.25
C ARG A 82 -8.58 -9.37 21.78
N GLU A 83 -9.56 -9.81 21.01
CA GLU A 83 -9.57 -11.14 20.39
C GLU A 83 -8.39 -11.29 19.43
N TRP A 84 -8.14 -10.29 18.58
CA TRP A 84 -6.99 -10.28 17.68
C TRP A 84 -5.67 -10.35 18.45
N LEU A 85 -5.47 -9.50 19.46
CA LEU A 85 -4.24 -9.45 20.26
C LEU A 85 -3.99 -10.75 21.03
N ALA A 86 -5.03 -11.38 21.56
CA ALA A 86 -4.90 -12.67 22.23
C ALA A 86 -4.40 -13.76 21.28
N ASN A 87 -4.95 -13.82 20.06
CA ASN A 87 -4.54 -14.77 19.03
C ASN A 87 -3.11 -14.50 18.55
N TYR A 88 -2.78 -13.23 18.27
CA TYR A 88 -1.45 -12.83 17.86
C TYR A 88 -0.41 -13.15 18.92
N LYS A 89 -0.69 -12.81 20.19
CA LYS A 89 0.17 -13.14 21.33
C LYS A 89 0.46 -14.63 21.42
N ALA A 90 -0.57 -15.47 21.30
CA ALA A 90 -0.42 -16.93 21.35
C ALA A 90 0.44 -17.49 20.20
N LEU A 91 0.41 -16.84 19.03
CA LEU A 91 1.28 -17.16 17.90
C LEU A 91 2.71 -16.66 18.11
N ALA A 92 2.87 -15.38 18.47
CA ALA A 92 4.16 -14.73 18.62
C ALA A 92 5.00 -15.36 19.75
N ASP A 93 4.36 -15.75 20.85
CA ASP A 93 5.04 -16.38 21.99
C ASP A 93 5.73 -17.70 21.65
N LYS A 94 5.34 -18.37 20.56
CA LYS A 94 5.92 -19.66 20.10
C LYS A 94 7.17 -19.49 19.24
N HIS A 95 7.48 -18.27 18.79
CA HIS A 95 8.53 -18.04 17.79
C HIS A 95 9.53 -17.01 18.29
N ARG A 96 10.79 -17.17 17.91
CA ARG A 96 11.86 -16.18 18.13
C ARG A 96 12.75 -16.11 16.90
N ASP A 97 13.21 -14.91 16.56
CA ASP A 97 14.22 -14.71 15.53
C ASP A 97 15.64 -14.98 16.06
N SER A 98 16.65 -14.79 15.21
CA SER A 98 18.07 -14.99 15.56
C SER A 98 18.58 -14.04 16.67
N TYR A 99 17.85 -12.96 16.98
CA TYR A 99 18.14 -12.03 18.06
C TYR A 99 17.29 -12.29 19.31
N GLY A 100 16.50 -13.37 19.33
CA GLY A 100 15.62 -13.71 20.45
C GLY A 100 14.37 -12.83 20.54
N ARG A 101 14.02 -12.09 19.48
CA ARG A 101 12.80 -11.28 19.42
C ARG A 101 11.63 -12.11 18.95
N LYS A 102 10.45 -11.85 19.51
CA LYS A 102 9.19 -12.40 18.98
C LYS A 102 8.95 -11.82 17.59
N PRO A 103 8.11 -12.45 16.75
CA PRO A 103 7.49 -11.75 15.63
C PRO A 103 6.97 -10.39 16.11
N GLN A 104 7.23 -9.34 15.34
CA GLN A 104 6.75 -7.99 15.60
C GLN A 104 5.62 -7.68 14.62
N HIS A 105 4.56 -7.02 15.08
CA HIS A 105 3.49 -6.54 14.22
C HIS A 105 3.43 -5.02 14.27
N THR A 106 3.37 -4.39 13.12
CA THR A 106 3.20 -2.95 13.01
C THR A 106 1.72 -2.68 12.75
N TRP A 107 1.01 -2.11 13.74
CA TRP A 107 -0.40 -1.74 13.58
C TRP A 107 -0.49 -0.31 13.07
N PHE A 108 -0.75 -0.14 11.77
CA PHE A 108 -1.15 1.17 11.26
C PHE A 108 -2.60 1.41 11.66
N TYR A 109 -2.79 2.11 12.77
CA TYR A 109 -4.10 2.27 13.40
C TYR A 109 -4.85 3.45 12.78
N ALA A 110 -6.11 3.22 12.38
CA ALA A 110 -6.98 4.26 11.83
C ALA A 110 -7.28 5.36 12.86
N TYR A 111 -6.70 6.55 12.68
CA TYR A 111 -6.92 7.72 13.53
C TYR A 111 -8.42 8.07 13.62
N ASP A 112 -9.14 7.98 12.51
CA ASP A 112 -10.57 8.29 12.38
C ASP A 112 -11.48 7.31 13.14
N HIS A 113 -10.98 6.14 13.57
CA HIS A 113 -11.70 5.30 14.53
C HIS A 113 -11.68 5.87 15.95
N HIS A 114 -10.67 6.67 16.29
CA HIS A 114 -10.53 7.44 17.53
C HIS A 114 -10.96 6.67 18.80
N ASN A 115 -10.48 5.43 18.95
CA ASN A 115 -10.88 4.53 20.03
C ASN A 115 -9.77 4.35 21.08
N GLY A 116 -9.89 5.10 22.19
CA GLY A 116 -8.89 5.07 23.26
C GLY A 116 -8.72 3.72 23.97
N GLY A 117 -9.78 2.90 24.01
CA GLY A 117 -9.71 1.55 24.56
C GLY A 117 -8.83 0.63 23.72
N VAL A 118 -8.96 0.72 22.39
CA VAL A 118 -8.09 0.00 21.44
C VAL A 118 -6.66 0.49 21.57
N MET A 119 -6.44 1.81 21.54
CA MET A 119 -5.09 2.37 21.59
C MET A 119 -4.37 2.03 22.91
N SER A 120 -5.07 2.00 24.04
CA SER A 120 -4.53 1.56 25.33
C SER A 120 -4.13 0.08 25.32
N ASP A 121 -4.92 -0.78 24.67
CA ASP A 121 -4.63 -2.20 24.53
C ASP A 121 -3.40 -2.44 23.62
N LEU A 122 -3.32 -1.73 22.49
CA LEU A 122 -2.18 -1.78 21.58
C LEU A 122 -0.89 -1.31 22.26
N SER A 123 -0.95 -0.19 22.99
CA SER A 123 0.22 0.37 23.68
C SER A 123 0.77 -0.60 24.72
N ARG A 124 -0.10 -1.33 25.43
CA ARG A 124 0.32 -2.41 26.35
C ARG A 124 0.97 -3.58 25.61
N ALA A 125 0.49 -3.93 24.41
CA ALA A 125 1.10 -4.97 23.59
C ALA A 125 2.49 -4.57 23.08
N VAL A 126 2.65 -3.32 22.61
CA VAL A 126 3.95 -2.73 22.24
C VAL A 126 4.91 -2.79 23.43
N TYR A 127 4.49 -2.32 24.61
CA TYR A 127 5.32 -2.36 25.82
C TYR A 127 5.75 -3.79 26.20
N ALA A 128 4.92 -4.79 25.91
CA ALA A 128 5.22 -6.20 26.14
C ALA A 128 6.06 -6.86 25.02
N GLY A 129 6.53 -6.09 24.03
CA GLY A 129 7.45 -6.51 22.97
C GLY A 129 6.79 -7.27 21.82
N TYR A 130 5.52 -6.97 21.52
CA TYR A 130 4.76 -7.61 20.44
C TYR A 130 4.76 -6.83 19.11
N GLY A 131 5.22 -5.58 19.09
CA GLY A 131 5.11 -4.79 17.88
C GLY A 131 5.24 -3.29 18.08
N GLU A 132 4.70 -2.55 17.11
CA GLU A 132 4.78 -1.09 16.97
C GLU A 132 3.41 -0.54 16.52
N ILE A 133 3.12 0.72 16.82
CA ILE A 133 1.90 1.41 16.37
C ILE A 133 2.32 2.53 15.43
N GLU A 134 1.70 2.60 14.26
CA GLU A 134 1.95 3.59 13.23
C GLU A 134 0.65 4.28 12.81
N PHE A 135 0.76 5.34 12.01
CA PHE A 135 -0.36 6.25 11.72
C PHE A 135 -1.05 5.85 10.41
N HIS A 136 -2.35 5.58 10.48
CA HIS A 136 -3.20 5.41 9.31
C HIS A 136 -4.41 6.32 9.42
N TRP A 137 -4.82 6.92 8.30
CA TRP A 137 -5.94 7.86 8.31
C TRP A 137 -6.68 7.88 6.98
N HIS A 138 -8.02 7.80 7.07
CA HIS A 138 -8.92 8.16 5.97
C HIS A 138 -9.23 9.64 6.03
N HIS A 139 -8.83 10.37 4.98
CA HIS A 139 -9.10 11.79 4.86
C HIS A 139 -9.42 12.17 3.41
N GLY A 140 -9.98 13.35 3.22
CA GLY A 140 -10.61 13.76 1.98
C GLY A 140 -11.25 15.12 2.11
N HIS A 141 -11.23 15.88 1.02
CA HIS A 141 -11.63 17.27 0.92
C HIS A 141 -10.78 18.23 1.77
N ASP A 142 -9.56 17.79 2.08
CA ASP A 142 -8.61 18.57 2.85
C ASP A 142 -7.84 19.57 1.99
N THR A 143 -7.30 20.57 2.66
CA THR A 143 -6.31 21.52 2.13
C THR A 143 -4.99 21.32 2.87
N ASN A 144 -3.90 21.89 2.36
CA ASN A 144 -2.60 21.87 3.03
C ASN A 144 -2.68 22.37 4.49
N GLU A 145 -3.53 23.36 4.76
CA GLU A 145 -3.71 23.96 6.09
C GLU A 145 -4.55 23.08 7.02
N SER A 146 -5.68 22.55 6.54
CA SER A 146 -6.56 21.69 7.34
C SER A 146 -5.89 20.36 7.65
N PHE A 147 -5.30 19.70 6.65
CA PHE A 147 -4.54 18.47 6.83
C PHE A 147 -3.41 18.64 7.85
N LYS A 148 -2.61 19.71 7.75
CA LYS A 148 -1.54 19.98 8.72
C LYS A 148 -2.05 20.15 10.16
N ARG A 149 -3.17 20.85 10.33
CA ARG A 149 -3.79 21.06 11.65
C ARG A 149 -4.27 19.73 12.22
N GLU A 150 -5.00 18.95 11.44
CA GLU A 150 -5.62 17.70 11.87
C GLU A 150 -4.61 16.58 12.09
N LEU A 151 -3.59 16.48 11.23
CA LEU A 151 -2.43 15.62 11.47
C LEU A 151 -1.76 15.94 12.81
N GLY A 152 -1.63 17.23 13.15
CA GLY A 152 -1.09 17.67 14.44
C GLY A 152 -1.97 17.27 15.63
N GLU A 153 -3.29 17.26 15.46
CA GLU A 153 -4.24 16.77 16.47
C GLU A 153 -4.15 15.26 16.62
N GLY A 154 -4.08 14.52 15.51
CA GLY A 154 -3.89 13.08 15.49
C GLY A 154 -2.59 12.65 16.16
N ILE A 155 -1.46 13.26 15.82
CA ILE A 155 -0.16 12.97 16.46
C ILE A 155 -0.24 13.20 17.97
N LYS A 156 -0.88 14.29 18.43
CA LYS A 156 -1.07 14.52 19.87
C LYS A 156 -1.91 13.43 20.52
N TRP A 157 -2.94 12.95 19.84
CA TRP A 157 -3.78 11.86 20.33
C TRP A 157 -3.00 10.55 20.43
N PHE A 158 -2.19 10.18 19.43
CA PHE A 158 -1.31 9.01 19.50
C PHE A 158 -0.26 9.14 20.61
N ASN A 159 0.39 10.30 20.73
CA ASN A 159 1.39 10.58 21.76
C ASN A 159 0.81 10.44 23.17
N HIS A 160 -0.47 10.76 23.38
CA HIS A 160 -1.14 10.58 24.67
C HIS A 160 -1.12 9.11 25.15
N TYR A 161 -1.10 8.16 24.22
CA TYR A 161 -0.98 6.72 24.52
C TYR A 161 0.46 6.20 24.45
N GLY A 162 1.45 7.08 24.21
CA GLY A 162 2.85 6.71 24.09
C GLY A 162 3.21 6.11 22.73
N ALA A 163 2.38 6.31 21.70
CA ALA A 163 2.69 5.94 20.32
C ALA A 163 3.31 7.11 19.54
N LEU A 164 4.09 6.81 18.49
CA LEU A 164 4.73 7.77 17.57
C LEU A 164 5.75 8.73 18.20
N ILE A 165 6.12 8.52 19.46
CA ILE A 165 7.02 9.37 20.22
C ILE A 165 8.08 8.53 20.92
N ASP A 166 9.33 8.96 20.84
CA ASP A 166 10.42 8.33 21.58
C ASP A 166 10.58 8.91 23.00
N THR A 167 11.44 8.28 23.79
CA THR A 167 11.73 8.71 25.18
C THR A 167 12.32 10.12 25.31
N SER A 168 12.84 10.71 24.23
CA SER A 168 13.33 12.10 24.19
C SER A 168 12.23 13.10 23.85
N GLY A 169 11.04 12.61 23.49
CA GLY A 169 9.90 13.41 23.04
C GLY A 169 9.90 13.68 21.54
N LYS A 170 10.77 13.03 20.76
CA LYS A 170 10.82 13.20 19.31
C LYS A 170 9.72 12.35 18.66
N VAL A 171 8.92 13.00 17.82
CA VAL A 171 7.89 12.34 17.00
C VAL A 171 8.54 11.62 15.81
N SER A 172 8.13 10.39 15.56
CA SER A 172 8.55 9.56 14.43
C SER A 172 7.47 8.53 14.11
N PHE A 173 7.03 8.46 12.85
CA PHE A 173 6.00 7.51 12.43
C PHE A 173 6.07 7.15 10.94
N GLY A 174 5.54 5.98 10.59
CA GLY A 174 5.16 5.58 9.25
C GLY A 174 3.71 5.98 8.98
N PHE A 175 3.40 6.27 7.73
CA PHE A 175 2.06 6.66 7.31
C PHE A 175 1.48 5.68 6.30
N ILE A 176 0.17 5.44 6.38
CA ILE A 176 -0.62 4.91 5.28
C ILE A 176 -1.83 5.80 5.06
N HIS A 177 -2.05 6.16 3.79
CA HIS A 177 -3.27 6.82 3.37
C HIS A 177 -4.40 5.80 3.19
N GLY A 178 -5.44 5.86 4.02
CA GLY A 178 -6.51 4.86 4.04
C GLY A 178 -7.31 4.73 2.74
N ASN A 179 -7.44 5.83 1.99
CA ASN A 179 -8.08 5.86 0.67
C ASN A 179 -7.14 5.49 -0.51
N TRP A 180 -5.91 5.05 -0.24
CA TRP A 180 -4.86 4.81 -1.25
C TRP A 180 -4.58 6.01 -2.16
N ALA A 181 -4.64 7.22 -1.59
CA ALA A 181 -4.76 8.46 -2.36
C ALA A 181 -3.76 9.54 -1.91
N LEU A 182 -2.55 9.13 -1.50
CA LEU A 182 -1.47 10.04 -1.10
C LEU A 182 -1.32 11.22 -2.07
N ASP A 183 -0.99 12.39 -1.55
CA ASP A 183 -0.59 13.58 -2.28
C ASP A 183 -1.58 13.98 -3.39
N ASN A 184 -2.86 14.08 -3.00
CA ASN A 184 -4.00 14.43 -3.85
C ASN A 184 -4.15 13.58 -5.13
N SER A 185 -3.67 12.34 -5.10
CA SER A 185 -3.75 11.44 -6.25
C SER A 185 -5.16 10.89 -6.50
N GLY A 186 -6.01 10.90 -5.46
CA GLY A 186 -7.44 10.55 -5.53
C GLY A 186 -8.39 11.74 -5.61
N GLU A 187 -7.88 12.92 -5.99
CA GLU A 187 -8.61 14.19 -6.03
C GLU A 187 -9.21 14.59 -4.66
N GLN A 188 -10.07 15.61 -4.67
CA GLN A 188 -10.71 16.15 -3.49
C GLN A 188 -11.48 15.08 -2.71
N LYS A 189 -12.14 14.11 -3.35
CA LYS A 189 -12.94 13.11 -2.61
C LYS A 189 -12.10 12.25 -1.65
N HIS A 190 -10.86 11.95 -2.04
CA HIS A 190 -10.05 10.95 -1.34
C HIS A 190 -8.78 11.53 -0.72
N CYS A 191 -8.47 12.81 -0.93
CA CYS A 191 -7.38 13.53 -0.27
C CYS A 191 -7.62 15.06 -0.34
N GLY A 192 -7.16 15.74 -1.40
CA GLY A 192 -7.24 17.20 -1.57
C GLY A 192 -5.93 17.97 -1.29
N VAL A 193 -4.89 17.29 -0.82
CA VAL A 193 -3.63 17.88 -0.30
C VAL A 193 -2.48 17.67 -1.29
N ASN A 194 -2.06 18.72 -2.00
CA ASN A 194 -0.95 18.65 -2.99
C ASN A 194 0.46 18.70 -2.35
N ARG A 195 0.56 18.88 -1.04
CA ARG A 195 1.84 18.95 -0.31
C ARG A 195 1.86 17.95 0.83
N GLU A 196 1.14 16.83 0.65
CA GLU A 196 0.85 15.91 1.74
C GLU A 196 2.14 15.30 2.28
N MET A 197 3.04 14.90 1.39
CA MET A 197 4.31 14.25 1.73
C MET A 197 5.23 15.19 2.51
N ASP A 198 5.30 16.46 2.12
CA ASP A 198 6.07 17.51 2.78
C ASP A 198 5.54 17.80 4.18
N ILE A 199 4.21 17.85 4.33
CA ILE A 199 3.55 18.08 5.62
C ILE A 199 3.79 16.89 6.54
N LEU A 200 3.59 15.66 6.05
CA LEU A 200 3.89 14.41 6.76
C LEU A 200 5.35 14.39 7.23
N LYS A 201 6.30 14.65 6.32
CA LYS A 201 7.73 14.64 6.62
C LYS A 201 8.10 15.64 7.71
N LYS A 202 7.59 16.88 7.62
CA LYS A 202 7.80 17.93 8.63
C LYS A 202 7.19 17.60 9.98
N ALA A 203 6.12 16.80 10.00
CA ALA A 203 5.48 16.34 11.23
C ALA A 203 6.20 15.17 11.92
N GLY A 204 7.18 14.55 11.25
CA GLY A 204 7.94 13.41 11.77
C GLY A 204 7.73 12.10 11.02
N CYS A 205 6.97 12.10 9.92
CA CYS A 205 6.80 10.91 9.11
C CYS A 205 8.13 10.49 8.46
N TYR A 206 8.58 9.26 8.70
CA TYR A 206 9.82 8.74 8.12
C TYR A 206 9.59 8.06 6.78
N ALA A 207 8.43 7.43 6.57
CA ALA A 207 8.08 6.75 5.34
C ALA A 207 6.55 6.61 5.15
N ASP A 208 6.13 6.56 3.89
CA ASP A 208 4.79 6.16 3.48
C ASP A 208 4.79 4.70 2.99
N PHE A 209 3.71 3.98 3.32
CA PHE A 209 3.50 2.57 3.01
C PHE A 209 2.17 2.33 2.25
N THR A 210 1.66 3.34 1.55
CA THR A 210 0.34 3.32 0.91
C THR A 210 0.27 2.35 -0.27
N PHE A 211 1.37 2.11 -0.98
CA PHE A 211 1.37 1.39 -2.25
C PHE A 211 1.69 -0.10 -2.08
N PRO A 212 1.06 -0.98 -2.87
CA PRO A 212 0.34 -0.71 -4.12
C PRO A 212 -1.12 -0.24 -3.97
N ALA A 213 -1.53 0.69 -4.84
CA ALA A 213 -2.91 1.15 -5.05
C ALA A 213 -3.50 0.53 -6.35
N PHE A 214 -3.40 -0.80 -6.48
CA PHE A 214 -3.67 -1.50 -7.73
C PHE A 214 -5.05 -1.19 -8.34
N GLY A 215 -5.09 -0.95 -9.65
CA GLY A 215 -6.33 -0.61 -10.36
C GLY A 215 -6.84 0.81 -10.15
N ASN A 216 -6.17 1.62 -9.31
CA ASN A 216 -6.45 3.03 -9.09
C ASN A 216 -5.47 3.92 -9.89
N SER A 217 -5.89 5.13 -10.30
CA SER A 217 -5.01 6.16 -10.88
C SER A 217 -3.93 6.64 -9.90
N SER A 218 -4.16 6.47 -8.60
CA SER A 218 -3.20 6.76 -7.54
C SER A 218 -1.97 5.84 -7.55
N GLN A 219 -2.02 4.67 -8.18
CA GLN A 219 -0.86 3.77 -8.29
C GLN A 219 0.33 4.48 -8.94
N PRO A 220 1.52 4.56 -8.32
CA PRO A 220 2.70 5.12 -8.96
C PRO A 220 3.13 4.34 -10.21
N SER A 221 3.77 5.03 -11.15
CA SER A 221 4.39 4.41 -12.32
C SER A 221 5.64 3.61 -11.96
N LYS A 222 6.47 4.14 -11.06
CA LYS A 222 7.52 3.37 -10.38
C LYS A 222 6.89 2.34 -9.44
N VAL A 223 7.35 1.10 -9.49
CA VAL A 223 6.80 0.01 -8.66
C VAL A 223 7.88 -0.85 -8.00
N ASN A 224 7.52 -1.72 -7.06
CA ASN A 224 8.43 -2.71 -6.44
C ASN A 224 9.74 -2.09 -5.92
N SER A 225 9.67 -0.84 -5.47
CA SER A 225 10.85 -0.05 -5.14
C SER A 225 10.73 0.56 -3.74
N ILE A 226 11.90 0.84 -3.15
CA ILE A 226 12.00 1.68 -1.95
C ILE A 226 12.81 2.90 -2.38
N TYR A 227 12.21 4.09 -2.36
CA TYR A 227 12.81 5.30 -2.93
C TYR A 227 12.38 6.54 -2.17
N TYR A 228 13.18 7.59 -2.31
CA TYR A 228 12.87 8.91 -1.79
C TYR A 228 12.20 9.74 -2.88
N ALA A 229 11.03 10.28 -2.57
CA ALA A 229 10.28 11.16 -3.47
C ALA A 229 10.23 12.58 -2.92
N LEU A 230 10.55 13.54 -3.79
CA LEU A 230 10.51 14.96 -3.51
C LEU A 230 9.09 15.48 -3.80
N ASP A 231 8.52 16.17 -2.82
CA ASP A 231 7.19 16.76 -2.96
C ASP A 231 7.24 18.07 -3.77
N ASP A 232 6.18 18.37 -4.54
CA ASP A 232 6.01 19.64 -5.26
C ASP A 232 4.56 20.16 -5.14
N ASP A 233 4.13 21.16 -5.92
CA ASP A 233 2.76 21.72 -5.77
C ASP A 233 1.71 20.98 -6.63
N ARG A 234 2.11 19.94 -7.37
CA ARG A 234 1.24 19.07 -8.16
C ARG A 234 0.70 17.96 -7.28
N ASN A 235 -0.17 17.14 -7.84
CA ASN A 235 -0.52 15.89 -7.19
C ASN A 235 0.48 14.80 -7.55
N LYS A 236 0.51 13.76 -6.72
CA LYS A 236 1.19 12.51 -7.03
C LYS A 236 2.71 12.68 -7.20
N SER A 237 3.33 13.54 -6.40
CA SER A 237 4.77 13.81 -6.43
C SER A 237 5.62 12.56 -6.22
N TYR A 238 5.05 11.53 -5.59
CA TYR A 238 5.66 10.20 -5.42
C TYR A 238 5.75 9.35 -6.69
N ASP A 239 5.18 9.75 -7.84
CA ASP A 239 5.16 8.90 -9.05
C ASP A 239 6.59 8.53 -9.54
N ALA A 240 7.60 9.32 -9.16
CA ALA A 240 9.01 9.05 -9.36
C ALA A 240 9.86 9.42 -8.13
N GLY A 241 11.11 8.95 -8.10
CA GLY A 241 12.04 9.34 -7.06
C GLY A 241 13.41 8.65 -7.17
N MET A 242 14.27 8.94 -6.20
CA MET A 242 15.61 8.38 -6.13
C MET A 242 15.62 7.11 -5.28
N ASP A 243 16.03 5.98 -5.86
CA ASP A 243 16.15 4.70 -5.13
C ASP A 243 16.95 4.85 -3.84
N ALA A 244 16.42 4.28 -2.76
CA ALA A 244 17.10 4.24 -1.48
C ALA A 244 18.33 3.34 -1.59
N LYS A 245 19.47 3.82 -1.07
CA LYS A 245 20.75 3.11 -1.11
C LYS A 245 21.43 3.16 0.25
N VAL A 246 22.07 2.06 0.61
CA VAL A 246 22.85 1.98 1.86
C VAL A 246 23.93 3.07 1.86
N GLY A 247 24.03 3.80 2.96
CA GLY A 247 25.00 4.89 3.13
C GLY A 247 24.61 6.23 2.48
N VAL A 248 23.55 6.27 1.68
CA VAL A 248 23.05 7.52 1.08
C VAL A 248 21.97 8.12 1.99
N LYS A 249 22.26 9.31 2.52
CA LYS A 249 21.28 10.07 3.31
C LYS A 249 20.41 10.91 2.39
N ASN A 250 19.10 10.78 2.52
CA ASN A 250 18.15 11.75 1.98
C ASN A 250 17.16 12.15 3.09
N SER A 251 17.47 13.24 3.79
CA SER A 251 16.67 13.70 4.92
C SER A 251 15.54 14.66 4.53
N LYS A 252 15.54 15.15 3.28
CA LYS A 252 14.56 16.14 2.82
C LYS A 252 13.28 15.48 2.33
N ASP A 253 13.45 14.37 1.63
CA ASP A 253 12.37 13.71 0.91
C ASP A 253 11.68 12.66 1.79
N LEU A 254 10.44 12.32 1.43
CA LEU A 254 9.71 11.22 2.08
C LEU A 254 10.12 9.89 1.45
N LEU A 255 10.37 8.88 2.29
CA LEU A 255 10.65 7.54 1.80
C LEU A 255 9.32 6.90 1.42
N ILE A 256 9.20 6.45 0.18
CA ILE A 256 8.10 5.62 -0.30
C ILE A 256 8.56 4.17 -0.20
N PHE A 257 7.84 3.38 0.59
CA PHE A 257 8.10 1.97 0.78
C PHE A 257 6.96 1.17 0.19
N GLU A 258 7.16 0.66 -1.02
CA GLU A 258 6.11 -0.07 -1.72
C GLU A 258 6.08 -1.55 -1.31
N GLY A 259 4.87 -2.08 -1.20
CA GLY A 259 4.63 -3.51 -1.25
C GLY A 259 4.85 -4.07 -2.67
N PRO A 260 4.97 -5.40 -2.80
CA PRO A 260 5.09 -6.03 -4.10
C PRO A 260 3.81 -5.79 -4.93
N LEU A 261 4.02 -5.50 -6.21
CA LEU A 261 3.04 -5.43 -7.27
C LEU A 261 3.46 -6.40 -8.38
N SER A 262 2.61 -7.37 -8.66
CA SER A 262 2.79 -8.37 -9.71
C SER A 262 1.48 -8.69 -10.42
N PHE A 263 1.58 -9.37 -11.57
CA PHE A 263 0.41 -9.86 -12.29
C PHE A 263 -0.45 -10.82 -11.46
N ALA A 264 0.15 -11.58 -10.53
CA ALA A 264 -0.55 -12.60 -9.76
C ALA A 264 -1.53 -12.01 -8.74
N GLU A 265 -1.32 -10.75 -8.35
CA GLU A 265 -2.15 -10.07 -7.38
C GLU A 265 -3.42 -9.49 -8.03
N TYR A 266 -4.49 -9.38 -7.23
CA TYR A 266 -5.75 -8.71 -7.59
C TYR A 266 -6.49 -9.19 -8.85
N GLY A 267 -6.22 -10.42 -9.29
CA GLY A 267 -6.95 -11.03 -10.41
C GLY A 267 -6.55 -10.52 -11.78
N ALA A 268 -5.39 -9.87 -11.93
CA ALA A 268 -4.90 -9.41 -13.25
C ALA A 268 -4.67 -10.57 -14.23
N VAL A 269 -4.37 -11.78 -13.74
CA VAL A 269 -4.30 -13.03 -14.54
C VAL A 269 -5.52 -13.95 -14.37
N GLU A 270 -6.50 -13.58 -13.54
CA GLU A 270 -7.72 -14.38 -13.41
C GLU A 270 -8.51 -14.32 -14.73
N LEU A 271 -8.84 -15.51 -15.25
CA LEU A 271 -9.68 -15.74 -16.43
C LEU A 271 -11.16 -15.47 -16.14
N ASP A 272 -11.53 -15.32 -14.87
CA ASP A 272 -12.89 -14.98 -14.47
C ASP A 272 -13.19 -13.52 -14.90
N PRO A 273 -14.22 -13.29 -15.72
CA PRO A 273 -14.63 -11.94 -16.11
C PRO A 273 -15.11 -11.10 -14.92
N TYR A 274 -15.43 -11.73 -13.78
CA TYR A 274 -15.79 -11.03 -12.56
C TYR A 274 -14.60 -11.07 -11.59
N PRO A 275 -14.13 -9.91 -11.11
CA PRO A 275 -13.11 -9.89 -10.09
C PRO A 275 -13.64 -10.58 -8.84
N ASN A 276 -12.82 -11.45 -8.25
CA ASN A 276 -13.19 -12.14 -7.02
C ASN A 276 -13.51 -11.10 -5.93
N GLN A 277 -14.79 -10.94 -5.58
CA GLN A 277 -15.25 -9.92 -4.65
C GLN A 277 -14.59 -10.05 -3.27
N LYS A 278 -14.15 -11.25 -2.87
CA LYS A 278 -13.38 -11.45 -1.63
C LYS A 278 -12.01 -10.79 -1.69
N LYS A 279 -11.38 -10.70 -2.87
CA LYS A 279 -10.09 -10.01 -3.08
C LYS A 279 -10.25 -8.50 -3.30
N MET A 280 -11.37 -8.05 -3.89
CA MET A 280 -11.69 -6.61 -4.01
C MET A 280 -12.30 -5.99 -2.74
N SER A 281 -12.70 -6.80 -1.76
CA SER A 281 -13.22 -6.27 -0.48
C SER A 281 -12.16 -5.48 0.31
N LEU A 282 -10.89 -5.61 -0.05
CA LEU A 282 -9.80 -4.75 0.42
C LEU A 282 -9.70 -3.41 -0.30
N SER A 283 -10.49 -3.16 -1.36
CA SER A 283 -10.41 -1.95 -2.20
C SER A 283 -11.77 -1.24 -2.38
N SER A 284 -12.76 -1.58 -1.56
CA SER A 284 -14.11 -1.01 -1.65
C SER A 284 -14.63 -0.58 -0.28
N PHE A 285 -14.00 0.45 0.26
CA PHE A 285 -14.69 1.40 1.14
C PHE A 285 -15.21 2.54 0.25
N SER A 286 -16.52 2.74 0.30
CA SER A 286 -17.34 3.67 -0.49
C SER A 286 -17.03 5.15 -0.21
#